data_AF-A0A6P0S6U8-F1
#
_entry.id   AF-A0A6P0S6U8-F1
#
_cell.length_a   1.000
_cell.length_b   1.000
_cell.length_c   1.000
_cell.angle_alpha   90.00
_cell.angle_beta   90.00
_cell.angle_gamma   90.00
#
_symmetry.space_group_name_H-M   'P 1'
#
loop_
_entity.id
_entity.type
_entity.pdbx_description
1 polymer ?
#
loop_
_entity_poly.entity_id
_entity_poly.type
_entity_poly.pdbx_seq_one_letter_code
_entity_poly.pdbx_strand_id
1 'polypeptide(L)'
;MQQSIELQFLLDFAENNWVKFTEIFLFAIIGFIIIVDLVLALNGLEGDTISEVIKGWAYERFFVLSWIWGVLAGHFFLVRNTTITGDLHTSIVILLSLTLIFLMIGLAEPLAISFIEPPISSPLASVWLQLTMLILGTIAGHLLWPQSPIPPSI
;
A
#
# COMPACT_ATOMS: atom_id res chain seq x y z
N MET A 1 -11.75 28.84 -33.15
CA MET A 1 -12.87 27.93 -32.81
C MET A 1 -12.72 26.57 -33.47
N GLN A 2 -12.48 26.48 -34.80
CA GLN A 2 -12.25 25.18 -35.45
C GLN A 2 -10.93 24.50 -35.04
N GLN A 3 -9.83 25.26 -35.00
CA GLN A 3 -8.52 24.75 -34.56
C GLN A 3 -8.50 24.29 -33.09
N SER A 4 -9.33 24.87 -32.22
CA SER A 4 -9.45 24.45 -30.82
C SER A 4 -10.24 23.15 -30.65
N ILE A 5 -11.20 22.86 -31.55
CA ILE A 5 -11.98 21.62 -31.56
C ILE A 5 -11.13 20.46 -32.06
N GLU A 6 -10.34 20.66 -33.12
CA GLU A 6 -9.41 19.64 -33.63
C GLU A 6 -8.34 19.27 -32.59
N LEU A 7 -7.79 20.26 -31.88
CA LEU A 7 -6.82 20.00 -30.82
C LEU A 7 -7.43 19.20 -29.66
N GLN A 8 -8.65 19.55 -29.21
CA GLN A 8 -9.35 18.78 -28.17
C GLN A 8 -9.63 17.34 -28.60
N PHE A 9 -10.10 17.13 -29.83
CA PHE A 9 -10.33 15.79 -30.36
C PHE A 9 -9.05 14.94 -30.39
N LEU A 10 -7.92 15.52 -30.80
CA LEU A 10 -6.64 14.80 -30.84
C LEU A 10 -6.14 14.44 -29.44
N LEU A 11 -6.36 15.32 -28.45
CA LEU A 11 -6.00 15.06 -27.05
C LEU A 11 -6.88 13.94 -26.47
N ASP A 12 -8.19 14.00 -26.65
CA ASP A 12 -9.13 12.98 -26.18
C ASP A 12 -8.88 11.62 -26.86
N PHE A 13 -8.52 11.63 -28.15
CA PHE A 13 -8.16 10.41 -28.88
C PHE A 13 -6.84 9.80 -28.37
N ALA A 14 -5.82 10.63 -28.15
CA ALA A 14 -4.55 10.17 -27.60
C ALA A 14 -4.74 9.62 -26.18
N GLU A 15 -5.44 10.33 -25.30
CA GLU A 15 -5.72 9.91 -23.94
C GLU A 15 -6.43 8.55 -23.90
N ASN A 16 -7.50 8.38 -24.67
CA ASN A 16 -8.23 7.11 -24.73
C ASN A 16 -7.37 5.93 -25.22
N ASN A 17 -6.48 6.16 -26.18
CA ASN A 17 -5.59 5.10 -26.66
C ASN A 17 -4.51 4.75 -25.64
N TRP A 18 -3.97 5.74 -24.92
CA TRP A 18 -3.03 5.52 -23.82
C TRP A 18 -3.68 4.72 -22.69
N VAL A 19 -4.90 5.07 -22.28
CA VAL A 19 -5.63 4.33 -21.24
C VAL A 19 -5.80 2.87 -21.64
N LYS A 20 -6.27 2.59 -22.86
CA LYS A 20 -6.42 1.22 -23.36
C LYS A 20 -5.10 0.46 -23.44
N PHE A 21 -4.04 1.12 -23.90
CA PHE A 21 -2.70 0.53 -23.95
C PHE A 21 -2.23 0.14 -22.54
N THR A 22 -2.34 1.07 -21.58
CA THR A 22 -1.95 0.83 -20.19
C THR A 22 -2.76 -0.31 -19.58
N GLU A 23 -4.07 -0.36 -19.81
CA GLU A 23 -4.94 -1.44 -19.33
C GLU A 23 -4.51 -2.81 -19.89
N ILE A 24 -4.33 -2.92 -21.21
CA ILE A 24 -3.89 -4.15 -21.86
C ILE A 24 -2.50 -4.58 -21.37
N PHE A 25 -1.59 -3.62 -21.22
CA PHE A 25 -0.25 -3.86 -20.72
C PHE A 25 -0.25 -4.39 -19.28
N LEU A 26 -1.07 -3.80 -18.39
CA LEU A 26 -1.23 -4.26 -17.02
C LEU A 26 -1.80 -5.68 -16.97
N PHE A 27 -2.85 -5.96 -17.74
CA PHE A 27 -3.42 -7.32 -17.79
C PHE A 27 -2.43 -8.34 -18.35
N ALA A 28 -1.64 -7.98 -19.37
CA ALA A 28 -0.61 -8.85 -19.93
C ALA A 28 0.47 -9.18 -18.88
N ILE A 29 0.93 -8.19 -18.10
CA ILE A 29 1.90 -8.39 -17.02
C ILE A 29 1.31 -9.28 -15.92
N ILE A 30 0.10 -8.97 -15.45
CA ILE A 30 -0.56 -9.76 -14.39
C ILE A 30 -0.75 -11.21 -14.86
N GLY A 31 -1.25 -11.41 -16.08
CA GLY A 31 -1.40 -12.73 -16.68
C GLY A 31 -0.07 -13.48 -16.81
N PHE A 32 0.99 -12.80 -17.23
CA PHE A 32 2.33 -13.37 -17.30
C PHE A 32 2.84 -13.82 -15.92
N ILE A 33 2.68 -13.00 -14.88
CA ILE A 33 3.07 -13.34 -13.51
C ILE A 33 2.32 -14.59 -13.03
N ILE A 34 1.01 -14.67 -13.27
CA ILE A 34 0.20 -15.84 -12.90
C ILE A 34 0.68 -17.10 -13.62
N ILE A 35 0.96 -17.02 -14.93
CA ILE A 35 1.45 -18.17 -15.69
C ILE A 35 2.81 -18.64 -15.15
N VAL A 36 3.73 -17.71 -14.88
CA VAL A 36 5.03 -18.05 -14.30
C VAL A 36 4.86 -18.70 -12.93
N ASP A 37 3.99 -18.17 -12.07
CA ASP A 37 3.70 -18.74 -10.76
C ASP A 37 3.16 -20.18 -10.85
N LEU A 38 2.24 -20.44 -11.79
CA LEU A 38 1.73 -21.79 -12.05
C LEU A 38 2.81 -22.73 -12.56
N VAL A 39 3.68 -22.27 -13.47
CA VAL A 39 4.80 -23.07 -13.98
C VAL A 39 5.76 -23.44 -12.86
N LEU A 40 6.08 -22.49 -11.98
CA LEU A 40 6.89 -22.74 -10.79
C LEU A 40 6.18 -23.73 -9.86
N ALA A 41 4.88 -23.59 -9.63
CA ALA A 41 4.13 -24.52 -8.76
C ALA A 41 4.19 -25.99 -9.25
N LEU A 42 4.40 -26.24 -10.54
CA LEU A 42 4.56 -27.60 -11.08
C LEU A 42 5.88 -28.27 -10.67
N ASN A 43 6.89 -27.53 -10.21
CA ASN A 43 8.17 -28.10 -9.79
C ASN A 43 8.10 -28.80 -8.43
N GLY A 44 7.03 -28.57 -7.65
CA GLY A 44 6.79 -29.18 -6.35
C GLY A 44 7.79 -28.77 -5.25
N LEU A 45 8.55 -27.68 -5.44
CA LEU A 45 9.47 -27.13 -4.46
C LEU A 45 8.75 -26.05 -3.63
N GLU A 46 8.69 -26.27 -2.32
CA GLU A 46 8.09 -25.32 -1.39
C GLU A 46 8.95 -24.04 -1.28
N GLY A 47 8.31 -22.88 -1.41
CA GLY A 47 8.95 -21.57 -1.31
C GLY A 47 9.55 -21.04 -2.62
N ASP A 48 9.32 -21.71 -3.74
CA ASP A 48 9.89 -21.34 -5.05
C ASP A 48 8.89 -20.60 -5.95
N THR A 49 7.60 -20.65 -5.62
CA THR A 49 6.58 -19.90 -6.35
C THR A 49 6.65 -18.41 -6.01
N ILE A 50 6.29 -17.55 -6.96
CA ILE A 50 6.19 -16.10 -6.76
C ILE A 50 5.21 -15.80 -5.62
N SER A 51 4.09 -16.51 -5.56
CA SER A 51 3.08 -16.34 -4.52
C SER A 51 3.59 -16.71 -3.13
N GLU A 52 4.35 -17.80 -2.96
CA GLU A 52 4.97 -18.16 -1.68
C GLU A 52 6.04 -17.17 -1.24
N VAL A 53 6.91 -16.72 -2.17
CA VAL A 53 7.93 -15.71 -1.87
C VAL A 53 7.29 -14.39 -1.45
N ILE A 54 6.28 -13.90 -2.19
CA ILE A 54 5.54 -12.68 -1.85
C ILE A 54 4.83 -12.84 -0.51
N LYS A 55 4.24 -14.01 -0.25
CA LYS A 55 3.54 -14.30 1.00
C LYS A 55 4.49 -14.23 2.20
N GLY A 56 5.67 -14.83 2.09
CA GLY A 56 6.72 -14.72 3.13
C GLY A 56 7.12 -13.27 3.36
N TRP A 57 7.38 -12.53 2.28
CA TRP A 57 7.77 -11.11 2.38
C TRP A 57 6.66 -10.25 2.99
N ALA A 58 5.40 -10.45 2.60
CA ALA A 58 4.26 -9.69 3.08
C ALA A 58 3.94 -9.94 4.56
N TYR A 59 4.06 -11.18 5.03
CA TYR A 59 3.78 -11.53 6.43
C TYR A 59 4.95 -11.20 7.36
N GLU A 60 6.19 -11.34 6.92
CA GLU A 60 7.37 -11.22 7.79
C GLU A 60 8.00 -9.82 7.75
N ARG A 61 8.04 -9.18 6.57
CA ARG A 61 8.84 -7.95 6.37
C ARG A 61 8.00 -6.72 6.07
N PHE A 62 6.90 -6.88 5.35
CA PHE A 62 6.11 -5.75 4.83
C PHE A 62 4.77 -5.55 5.56
N PHE A 63 4.68 -5.87 6.85
CA PHE A 63 3.51 -5.51 7.67
C PHE A 63 3.23 -3.99 7.67
N VAL A 64 4.25 -3.16 7.37
CA VAL A 64 4.12 -1.72 7.15
C VAL A 64 3.12 -1.37 6.02
N LEU A 65 2.90 -2.27 5.06
CA LEU A 65 1.88 -2.06 4.03
C LEU A 65 0.47 -2.04 4.64
N SER A 66 0.20 -2.91 5.63
CA SER A 66 -1.09 -2.89 6.35
C SER A 66 -1.27 -1.59 7.14
N TRP A 67 -0.19 -1.07 7.72
CA TRP A 67 -0.18 0.26 8.34
C TRP A 67 -0.53 1.36 7.33
N ILE A 68 0.13 1.39 6.17
CA ILE A 68 -0.13 2.40 5.12
C ILE A 68 -1.59 2.35 4.66
N TRP A 69 -2.13 1.15 4.40
CA TRP A 69 -3.54 0.99 4.05
C TRP A 69 -4.47 1.49 5.14
N GLY A 70 -4.13 1.25 6.41
CA GLY A 70 -4.85 1.81 7.55
C GLY A 70 -4.83 3.34 7.52
N VAL A 71 -3.65 3.95 7.35
CA VAL A 71 -3.49 5.41 7.28
C VAL A 71 -4.36 6.01 6.19
N LEU A 72 -4.37 5.42 4.99
CA LEU A 72 -5.22 5.86 3.89
C LEU A 72 -6.71 5.68 4.24
N ALA A 73 -7.09 4.56 4.86
CA ALA A 73 -8.46 4.34 5.28
C ALA A 73 -8.94 5.38 6.30
N GLY A 74 -8.11 5.68 7.31
CA GLY A 74 -8.41 6.72 8.29
C GLY A 74 -8.52 8.11 7.67
N HIS A 75 -7.61 8.44 6.75
CA HIS A 75 -7.61 9.71 6.03
C HIS A 75 -8.87 9.89 5.15
N PHE A 76 -9.22 8.88 4.34
CA PHE A 76 -10.31 9.00 3.37
C PHE A 76 -11.70 8.76 3.96
N PHE A 77 -11.85 7.87 4.94
CA PHE A 77 -13.17 7.44 5.42
C PHE A 77 -13.56 8.02 6.79
N LEU A 78 -12.63 8.58 7.58
CA LEU A 78 -12.93 9.11 8.91
C LEU A 78 -12.71 10.62 8.96
N VAL A 79 -13.79 11.38 8.77
CA VAL A 79 -13.78 12.85 8.69
C VAL A 79 -13.41 13.47 10.04
N ARG A 80 -12.46 14.42 10.00
CA ARG A 80 -12.12 15.29 11.13
C ARG A 80 -11.59 16.62 10.59
N ASN A 81 -11.90 17.73 11.25
CA ASN A 81 -11.57 19.04 10.68
C ASN A 81 -10.14 19.50 11.01
N THR A 82 -9.50 18.91 12.02
CA THR A 82 -8.20 19.35 12.54
C THR A 82 -7.32 18.18 12.92
N THR A 83 -6.00 18.34 12.76
CA THR A 83 -5.04 17.34 13.22
C THR A 83 -4.96 17.35 14.75
N ILE A 84 -4.46 16.26 15.35
CA ILE A 84 -4.29 16.20 16.82
C ILE A 84 -3.21 17.17 17.31
N THR A 85 -2.25 17.53 16.47
CA THR A 85 -1.18 18.48 16.80
C THR A 85 -1.58 19.94 16.56
N GLY A 86 -2.71 20.19 15.90
CA GLY A 86 -3.12 21.53 15.45
C GLY A 86 -2.33 22.09 14.27
N ASP A 87 -1.26 21.39 13.84
CA ASP A 87 -0.43 21.73 12.69
C ASP A 87 -0.28 20.52 11.76
N LEU A 88 -0.65 20.69 10.49
CA LEU A 88 -0.61 19.63 9.50
C LEU A 88 0.82 19.19 9.19
N HIS A 89 1.78 20.13 9.15
CA HIS A 89 3.18 19.80 8.84
C HIS A 89 3.79 18.89 9.90
N THR A 90 3.62 19.23 11.18
CA THR A 90 4.05 18.42 12.32
C THR A 90 3.41 17.03 12.28
N SER A 91 2.10 16.95 12.01
CA SER A 91 1.41 15.65 11.93
C SER A 91 1.91 14.78 10.78
N ILE A 92 2.18 15.36 9.60
CA ILE A 92 2.76 14.63 8.47
C ILE A 92 4.16 14.13 8.81
N VAL A 93 5.00 14.95 9.46
CA VAL A 93 6.35 14.54 9.89
C VAL A 93 6.28 13.36 10.87
N ILE A 94 5.36 13.38 11.83
CA ILE A 94 5.12 12.25 12.74
C ILE A 94 4.71 11.00 11.96
N LEU A 95 3.75 11.13 11.04
CA LEU A 95 3.23 10.02 10.24
C LEU A 95 4.32 9.37 9.37
N LEU A 96 5.14 10.19 8.70
CA LEU A 96 6.28 9.72 7.91
C LEU A 96 7.34 9.05 8.80
N SER A 97 7.61 9.63 9.97
CA SER A 97 8.57 9.06 10.91
C SER A 97 8.13 7.69 11.41
N LEU A 98 6.86 7.53 11.79
CA LEU A 98 6.29 6.24 12.20
C LEU A 98 6.34 5.22 11.07
N THR A 99 6.00 5.64 9.84
CA THR A 99 6.07 4.77 8.67
C THR A 99 7.51 4.30 8.41
N LEU A 100 8.49 5.19 8.53
CA LEU A 100 9.90 4.84 8.39
C LEU A 100 10.37 3.90 9.51
N ILE A 101 9.95 4.12 10.75
CA ILE A 101 10.27 3.24 11.89
C ILE A 101 9.72 1.84 11.63
N PHE A 102 8.45 1.69 11.22
CA PHE A 102 7.86 0.39 10.92
C PHE A 102 8.53 -0.29 9.73
N LEU A 103 8.90 0.46 8.69
CA LEU A 103 9.67 -0.06 7.57
C LEU A 103 11.03 -0.58 8.04
N MET A 104 11.75 0.18 8.86
CA MET A 104 13.06 -0.23 9.40
C MET A 104 12.94 -1.47 10.28
N ILE A 105 11.90 -1.58 11.12
CA ILE A 105 11.65 -2.78 11.93
C ILE A 105 11.42 -4.00 11.02
N GLY A 106 10.56 -3.88 10.01
CA GLY A 106 10.29 -4.97 9.08
C GLY A 106 11.49 -5.38 8.21
N LEU A 107 12.37 -4.44 7.87
CA LEU A 107 13.61 -4.72 7.13
C LEU A 107 14.76 -5.20 8.03
N ALA A 108 14.72 -4.92 9.33
CA ALA A 108 15.74 -5.34 10.30
C ALA A 108 15.50 -6.75 10.88
N GLU A 109 14.31 -7.32 10.72
CA GLU A 109 13.99 -8.71 11.09
C GLU A 109 15.07 -9.73 10.66
N PRO A 110 15.62 -9.74 9.42
CA PRO A 110 16.69 -10.68 9.08
C PRO A 110 18.01 -10.50 9.86
N LEU A 111 18.21 -9.40 10.59
CA LEU A 111 19.41 -9.15 11.41
C LEU A 111 19.23 -9.45 12.91
N ALA A 112 18.00 -9.52 13.43
CA ALA A 112 17.73 -9.73 14.87
C ALA A 112 17.48 -11.19 15.26
N ILE A 113 17.18 -12.06 14.30
CA ILE A 113 16.64 -13.41 14.54
C ILE A 113 17.72 -14.49 14.62
N SER A 114 18.99 -14.17 14.39
CA SER A 114 20.09 -15.13 14.61
C SER A 114 20.29 -15.53 16.09
N PHE A 115 19.56 -14.94 17.03
CA PHE A 115 19.73 -15.18 18.47
C PHE A 115 18.46 -15.56 19.26
N ILE A 116 17.26 -15.47 18.69
CA ILE A 116 15.99 -15.78 19.37
C ILE A 116 15.04 -16.39 18.34
N GLU A 117 14.66 -17.66 18.51
CA GLU A 117 13.58 -18.27 17.71
C GLU A 117 12.34 -17.35 17.76
N PRO A 118 11.89 -16.77 16.63
CA PRO A 118 10.92 -15.70 16.70
C PRO A 118 9.51 -16.30 16.82
N PRO A 119 8.68 -15.81 17.77
CA PRO A 119 7.26 -16.17 17.86
C PRO A 119 6.40 -15.61 16.70
N ILE A 120 7.00 -14.83 15.79
CA ILE A 120 6.34 -14.13 14.67
C ILE A 120 6.14 -15.05 13.44
N SER A 121 6.81 -16.21 13.40
CA SER A 121 6.71 -17.19 12.31
C SER A 121 5.39 -17.99 12.30
N SER A 122 4.54 -17.86 13.32
CA SER A 122 3.23 -18.53 13.30
C SER A 122 2.25 -17.76 12.40
N PRO A 123 1.51 -18.46 11.51
CA PRO A 123 0.52 -17.82 10.62
C PRO A 123 -0.53 -16.99 11.35
N LEU A 124 -0.81 -17.33 12.61
CA LEU A 124 -1.74 -16.60 13.46
C LEU A 124 -1.14 -15.28 13.98
N ALA A 125 0.13 -15.28 14.41
CA ALA A 125 0.79 -14.07 14.88
C ALA A 125 0.92 -13.01 13.77
N SER A 126 1.23 -13.42 12.54
CA SER A 126 1.35 -12.51 11.40
C SER A 126 0.01 -11.84 11.03
N VAL A 127 -1.10 -12.58 11.11
CA VAL A 127 -2.46 -12.03 10.91
C VAL A 127 -2.79 -11.00 11.98
N TRP A 128 -2.54 -11.30 13.26
CA TRP A 128 -2.78 -10.35 14.34
C TRP A 128 -1.91 -9.10 14.23
N LEU A 129 -0.65 -9.23 13.80
CA LEU A 129 0.22 -8.10 13.53
C LEU A 129 -0.34 -7.22 12.40
N GLN A 130 -0.75 -7.81 11.27
CA GLN A 130 -1.34 -7.05 10.15
C GLN A 130 -2.63 -6.34 10.56
N LEU A 131 -3.53 -7.02 11.29
CA LEU A 131 -4.75 -6.40 11.83
C LEU A 131 -4.44 -5.24 12.78
N THR A 132 -3.46 -5.44 13.68
CA THR A 132 -3.02 -4.39 14.61
C THR A 132 -2.47 -3.19 13.84
N MET A 133 -1.62 -3.42 12.84
CA MET A 133 -1.06 -2.37 11.99
C MET A 133 -2.14 -1.64 11.20
N LEU A 134 -3.14 -2.35 10.68
CA LEU A 134 -4.29 -1.74 10.00
C LEU A 134 -5.09 -0.84 10.93
N ILE A 135 -5.41 -1.30 12.14
CA ILE A 135 -6.16 -0.53 13.14
C ILE A 135 -5.37 0.71 13.58
N LEU A 136 -4.10 0.53 13.94
CA LEU A 136 -3.23 1.63 14.35
C LEU A 136 -3.04 2.64 13.21
N GLY A 137 -2.86 2.17 11.98
CA GLY A 137 -2.78 3.00 10.79
C GLY A 137 -4.06 3.81 10.59
N THR A 138 -5.23 3.17 10.74
CA THR A 138 -6.54 3.83 10.63
C THR A 138 -6.70 4.95 11.66
N ILE A 139 -6.32 4.69 12.91
CA ILE A 139 -6.32 5.70 13.97
C ILE A 139 -5.35 6.84 13.62
N ALA A 140 -4.14 6.52 13.15
CA ALA A 140 -3.14 7.51 12.79
C ALA A 140 -3.57 8.38 11.61
N GLY A 141 -4.13 7.79 10.55
CA GLY A 141 -4.69 8.51 9.41
C GLY A 141 -5.78 9.48 9.85
N HIS A 142 -6.72 9.01 10.66
CA HIS A 142 -7.79 9.85 11.19
C HIS A 142 -7.29 11.01 12.08
N LEU A 143 -6.25 10.79 12.89
CA LEU A 143 -5.79 11.79 13.86
C LEU A 143 -4.71 12.74 13.33
N LEU A 144 -3.80 12.25 12.49
CA LEU A 144 -2.63 12.99 11.99
C LEU A 144 -2.86 13.54 10.59
N TRP A 145 -3.64 12.85 9.76
CA TRP A 145 -3.91 13.32 8.40
C TRP A 145 -5.42 13.34 8.11
N PRO A 146 -6.18 14.19 8.80
CA PRO A 146 -7.61 14.26 8.61
C PRO A 146 -7.98 15.05 7.34
N GLN A 147 -9.10 14.69 6.72
CA GLN A 147 -9.70 15.45 5.62
C GLN A 147 -10.58 16.58 6.17
N SER A 148 -10.27 17.83 5.81
CA SER A 148 -11.21 18.93 6.03
C SER A 148 -12.40 18.76 5.09
N PRO A 149 -13.65 18.83 5.57
CA PRO A 149 -14.78 18.98 4.67
C PRO A 149 -14.57 20.22 3.81
N ILE A 150 -14.78 20.08 2.50
CA ILE A 150 -14.81 21.21 1.58
C ILE A 150 -15.89 22.16 2.12
N PRO A 151 -15.57 23.43 2.47
CA PRO A 151 -16.61 24.36 2.86
C PRO A 151 -17.59 24.48 1.69
N PRO A 152 -18.92 24.44 1.93
CA PRO A 152 -19.88 24.66 0.86
C PRO A 152 -19.53 26.00 0.20
N SER A 153 -19.36 26.00 -1.12
CA SER A 153 -19.16 27.22 -1.90
C SER A 153 -20.30 28.18 -1.57
N ILE A 154 -19.98 29.31 -0.95
CA ILE A 154 -20.90 30.42 -0.69
C ILE A 154 -21.07 31.20 -1.99
#